data_AF-A9DMM1-F1
#
_entry.id   AF-A9DMM1-F1
#
_cell.length_a   1.000
_cell.length_b   1.000
_cell.length_c   1.000
_cell.angle_alpha   90.00
_cell.angle_beta   90.00
_cell.angle_gamma   90.00
#
_symmetry.space_group_name_H-M   'P 1'
#
loop_
_entity.id
_entity.type
_entity.pdbx_description
1 polymer ?
#
loop_
_entity_poly.entity_id
_entity_poly.type
_entity_poly.pdbx_seq_one_letter_code
_entity_poly.pdbx_strand_id
1 'polypeptide(L)'
;MRTKLLFTLLFSISICCFAQKRTLTGTVYDEEKNVLANANVLVKNSKKGTITNENGQFTIDIDGMTVLEISYLGFETKEVIISKEKEVSIILENNFEALDTTVVIAYGNNRKISCGFSCKVIYTTEKYVPAQTTLFPNPSASGIFQLQLESDFTNLALDVYNMNGQLVQSKTYSKLSKIPQIDLSKQPKGMYLIRIVADGLPLETKKAIRL
;
A
#
# COMPACT_ATOMS: atom_id res chain seq x y z
N MET A 1 62.99 -21.86 1.25
CA MET A 1 61.77 -21.68 2.08
C MET A 1 61.37 -20.21 2.24
N ARG A 2 62.31 -19.26 2.40
CA ARG A 2 62.01 -17.82 2.56
C ARG A 2 61.25 -17.17 1.40
N THR A 3 61.56 -17.52 0.15
CA THR A 3 60.88 -16.97 -1.04
C THR A 3 59.48 -17.52 -1.24
N LYS A 4 59.21 -18.77 -0.83
CA LYS A 4 57.85 -19.34 -0.86
C LYS A 4 56.93 -18.66 0.16
N LEU A 5 57.46 -18.32 1.34
CA LEU A 5 56.72 -17.60 2.38
C LEU A 5 56.30 -16.17 1.93
N LEU A 6 57.17 -15.50 1.16
CA LEU A 6 56.89 -14.16 0.61
C LEU A 6 55.75 -14.19 -0.43
N PHE A 7 55.73 -15.22 -1.29
CA PHE A 7 54.65 -15.40 -2.27
C PHE A 7 53.31 -15.77 -1.63
N THR A 8 53.31 -16.57 -0.54
CA THR A 8 52.08 -16.90 0.21
C THR A 8 51.51 -15.67 0.93
N LEU A 9 52.37 -14.79 1.46
CA LEU A 9 51.96 -13.54 2.10
C LEU A 9 51.36 -12.54 1.09
N LEU A 10 51.94 -12.44 -0.11
CA LEU A 10 51.43 -11.57 -1.18
C LEU A 10 50.06 -12.03 -1.71
N PHE A 11 49.83 -13.34 -1.79
CA PHE A 11 48.54 -13.90 -2.23
C PHE A 11 47.42 -13.68 -1.21
N SER A 12 47.75 -13.66 0.09
CA SER A 12 46.78 -13.43 1.16
C SER A 12 46.31 -11.97 1.27
N ILE A 13 47.13 -11.00 0.82
CA ILE A 13 46.77 -9.57 0.81
C ILE A 13 45.74 -9.24 -0.30
N SER A 14 45.77 -9.99 -1.41
CA SER A 14 44.85 -9.76 -2.54
C SER A 14 43.39 -10.12 -2.20
N ILE A 15 43.18 -11.07 -1.28
CA ILE A 15 41.85 -11.55 -0.87
C ILE A 15 41.13 -10.52 0.03
N CYS A 16 41.85 -9.64 0.73
CA CYS A 16 41.26 -8.64 1.62
C CYS A 16 40.67 -7.41 0.89
N CYS A 17 40.85 -7.28 -0.43
CA CYS A 17 40.46 -6.06 -1.17
C CYS A 17 38.98 -6.05 -1.64
N PHE A 18 38.27 -7.18 -1.56
CA PHE A 18 36.93 -7.34 -2.14
C PHE A 18 35.75 -7.07 -1.19
N ALA A 19 35.97 -6.52 0.01
CA ALA A 19 34.92 -6.30 1.01
C ALA A 19 34.98 -4.91 1.68
N GLN A 20 35.13 -3.83 0.89
CA GLN A 20 35.01 -2.47 1.42
C GLN A 20 33.54 -2.12 1.66
N LYS A 21 33.07 -2.42 2.88
CA LYS A 21 31.82 -1.90 3.40
C LYS A 21 31.93 -0.38 3.48
N ARG A 22 30.97 0.32 2.88
CA ARG A 22 30.89 1.78 2.96
C ARG A 22 29.48 2.20 3.34
N THR A 23 29.41 3.20 4.21
CA THR A 23 28.13 3.78 4.63
C THR A 23 27.67 4.78 3.58
N LEU A 24 26.42 4.62 3.13
CA LEU A 24 25.71 5.53 2.25
C LEU A 24 24.65 6.26 3.07
N THR A 25 24.59 7.57 2.95
CA THR A 25 23.49 8.39 3.44
C THR A 25 22.62 8.86 2.29
N GLY A 26 21.38 9.23 2.58
CA GLY A 26 20.55 9.84 1.57
C GLY A 26 19.22 10.32 2.11
N THR A 27 18.48 11.02 1.26
CA THR A 27 17.15 11.54 1.59
C THR A 27 16.17 11.18 0.49
N VAL A 28 14.98 10.76 0.87
CA VAL A 28 13.89 10.39 -0.04
C VAL A 28 12.82 11.47 -0.04
N TYR A 29 12.38 11.86 -1.24
CA TYR A 29 11.39 12.91 -1.47
C TYR A 29 10.26 12.43 -2.39
N ASP A 30 9.13 13.14 -2.36
CA ASP A 30 8.13 13.10 -3.42
C ASP A 30 8.44 14.11 -4.55
N GLU A 31 7.60 14.11 -5.59
CA GLU A 31 7.70 15.04 -6.73
C GLU A 31 7.52 16.52 -6.33
N GLU A 32 6.82 16.78 -5.23
CA GLU A 32 6.61 18.12 -4.65
C GLU A 32 7.78 18.57 -3.75
N LYS A 33 8.83 17.74 -3.61
CA LYS A 33 10.00 17.92 -2.73
C LYS A 33 9.69 17.86 -1.23
N ASN A 34 8.56 17.28 -0.83
CA ASN A 34 8.33 16.93 0.56
C ASN A 34 9.16 15.70 0.92
N VAL A 35 9.65 15.64 2.15
CA VAL A 35 10.41 14.48 2.66
C VAL A 35 9.48 13.29 2.89
N LEU A 36 9.92 12.10 2.53
CA LEU A 36 9.18 10.86 2.74
C LEU A 36 9.76 10.10 3.94
N ALA A 37 9.09 10.25 5.09
CA ALA A 37 9.40 9.48 6.30
C ALA A 37 8.86 8.04 6.21
N ASN A 38 9.55 7.08 6.84
CA ASN A 38 9.20 5.66 6.84
C ASN A 38 9.16 5.01 5.43
N ALA A 39 9.91 5.53 4.47
CA ALA A 39 10.17 4.87 3.19
C ALA A 39 11.14 3.70 3.38
N ASN A 40 10.86 2.58 2.74
CA ASN A 40 11.74 1.41 2.75
C ASN A 40 12.89 1.64 1.76
N VAL A 41 14.11 1.37 2.21
CA VAL A 41 15.32 1.41 1.39
C VAL A 41 16.01 0.05 1.51
N LEU A 42 15.93 -0.76 0.47
CA LEU A 42 16.47 -2.12 0.45
C LEU A 42 17.62 -2.23 -0.55
N VAL A 43 18.67 -2.97 -0.21
CA VAL A 43 19.64 -3.43 -1.20
C VAL A 43 19.02 -4.57 -2.00
N LYS A 44 18.86 -4.39 -3.31
CA LYS A 44 18.24 -5.38 -4.19
C LYS A 44 18.94 -6.74 -4.08
N ASN A 45 18.15 -7.81 -4.02
CA ASN A 45 18.62 -9.19 -3.82
C ASN A 45 19.38 -9.43 -2.50
N SER A 46 19.19 -8.58 -1.49
CA SER A 46 19.79 -8.71 -0.16
C SER A 46 18.74 -8.56 0.93
N LYS A 47 19.10 -8.99 2.15
CA LYS A 47 18.32 -8.73 3.37
C LYS A 47 18.72 -7.41 4.04
N LYS A 48 19.72 -6.70 3.50
CA LYS A 48 20.16 -5.41 4.00
C LYS A 48 19.16 -4.34 3.57
N GLY A 49 18.50 -3.73 4.54
CA GLY A 49 17.60 -2.61 4.31
C GLY A 49 17.54 -1.71 5.53
N THR A 50 16.96 -0.53 5.34
CA THR A 50 16.72 0.47 6.37
C THR A 50 15.42 1.20 6.03
N ILE A 51 14.97 2.05 6.95
CA ILE A 51 13.81 2.93 6.77
C ILE A 51 14.24 4.39 6.92
N THR A 52 13.60 5.30 6.19
CA THR A 52 13.85 6.73 6.38
C THR A 52 13.27 7.23 7.71
N ASN A 53 13.97 8.17 8.34
CA ASN A 53 13.52 8.82 9.57
C ASN A 53 12.48 9.93 9.29
N GLU A 54 12.07 10.68 10.33
CA GLU A 54 11.09 11.78 10.23
C GLU A 54 11.50 12.89 9.25
N ASN A 55 12.80 13.05 8.99
CA ASN A 55 13.34 14.02 8.04
C ASN A 55 13.54 13.42 6.63
N GLY A 56 13.03 12.21 6.38
CA GLY A 56 13.22 11.47 5.12
C GLY A 56 14.63 10.93 4.90
N GLN A 57 15.51 11.00 5.90
CA GLN A 57 16.91 10.60 5.77
C GLN A 57 17.10 9.12 6.12
N PHE A 58 18.01 8.46 5.43
CA PHE A 58 18.42 7.09 5.73
C PHE A 58 19.94 6.95 5.79
N THR A 59 20.38 5.86 6.42
CA THR A 59 21.78 5.44 6.45
C THR A 59 21.83 3.93 6.28
N ILE A 60 22.65 3.44 5.35
CA ILE A 60 22.75 2.02 5.03
C ILE A 60 24.18 1.65 4.62
N ASP A 61 24.65 0.49 5.09
CA ASP A 61 25.94 -0.04 4.68
C ASP A 61 25.81 -0.87 3.40
N ILE A 62 26.54 -0.46 2.36
CA ILE A 62 26.55 -1.09 1.05
C ILE A 62 27.93 -1.67 0.72
N ASP A 63 27.94 -2.68 -0.13
CA ASP A 63 29.16 -3.33 -0.61
C ASP A 63 29.38 -2.95 -2.08
N GLY A 64 30.47 -2.25 -2.37
CA GLY A 64 30.83 -1.90 -3.76
C GLY A 64 29.74 -1.13 -4.52
N MET A 65 29.49 -1.57 -5.76
CA MET A 65 28.37 -1.11 -6.58
C MET A 65 27.12 -1.91 -6.23
N THR A 66 26.03 -1.23 -5.93
CA THR A 66 24.80 -1.83 -5.42
C THR A 66 23.59 -1.15 -6.03
N VAL A 67 22.50 -1.89 -6.25
CA VAL A 67 21.20 -1.31 -6.61
C VAL A 67 20.35 -1.21 -5.35
N LEU A 68 19.85 -0.02 -5.06
CA LEU A 68 18.85 0.21 -4.03
C LEU A 68 17.45 0.12 -4.65
N GLU A 69 16.55 -0.55 -3.96
CA GLU A 69 15.11 -0.57 -4.22
C GLU A 69 14.45 0.28 -3.13
N ILE A 70 13.78 1.35 -3.54
CA ILE A 70 13.12 2.29 -2.65
C ILE A 70 11.63 2.16 -2.87
N SER A 71 10.90 1.87 -1.81
CA SER A 71 9.44 1.75 -1.86
C SER A 71 8.80 2.57 -0.74
N TYR A 72 7.69 3.20 -1.07
CA TYR A 72 6.86 3.90 -0.11
C TYR A 72 5.39 3.76 -0.54
N LEU A 73 4.50 3.73 0.45
CA LEU A 73 3.10 3.43 0.21
C LEU A 73 2.46 4.53 -0.67
N GLY A 74 1.89 4.14 -1.82
CA GLY A 74 1.27 5.06 -2.78
C GLY A 74 2.24 5.63 -3.82
N PHE A 75 3.49 5.15 -3.84
CA PHE A 75 4.53 5.57 -4.78
C PHE A 75 5.00 4.38 -5.62
N GLU A 76 5.55 4.68 -6.80
CA GLU A 76 6.22 3.69 -7.61
C GLU A 76 7.50 3.24 -6.93
N THR A 77 7.75 1.92 -6.94
CA THR A 77 9.02 1.41 -6.44
C THR A 77 10.13 1.79 -7.41
N LYS A 78 11.16 2.47 -6.91
CA LYS A 78 12.25 2.99 -7.73
C LYS A 78 13.54 2.24 -7.46
N GLU A 79 14.23 1.88 -8.52
CA GLU A 79 15.56 1.30 -8.45
C GLU A 79 16.63 2.35 -8.76
N VAL A 80 17.63 2.44 -7.89
CA VAL A 80 18.73 3.40 -8.03
C VAL A 80 20.07 2.67 -7.94
N ILE A 81 20.88 2.81 -8.98
CA ILE A 81 22.23 2.24 -9.01
C ILE A 81 23.18 3.18 -8.24
N ILE A 82 23.80 2.66 -7.20
CA ILE A 82 24.80 3.35 -6.38
C ILE A 82 26.17 2.78 -6.71
N SER A 83 27.10 3.63 -7.13
CA SER A 83 28.44 3.26 -7.58
C SER A 83 29.52 3.75 -6.61
N LYS A 84 29.67 5.07 -6.46
CA LYS A 84 30.73 5.74 -5.68
C LYS A 84 30.19 6.84 -4.77
N GLU A 85 28.92 7.16 -4.90
CA GLU A 85 28.23 8.23 -4.19
C GLU A 85 28.20 7.92 -2.70
N LYS A 86 28.54 8.90 -1.85
CA LYS A 86 28.42 8.78 -0.39
C LYS A 86 27.08 9.29 0.14
N GLU A 87 26.45 10.16 -0.64
CA GLU A 87 25.17 10.78 -0.36
C GLU A 87 24.32 10.77 -1.64
N VAL A 88 23.02 10.50 -1.51
CA VAL A 88 22.08 10.47 -2.64
C VAL A 88 20.75 11.12 -2.28
N SER A 89 20.16 11.83 -3.24
CA SER A 89 18.78 12.32 -3.15
C SER A 89 17.92 11.53 -4.13
N ILE A 90 16.80 10.98 -3.64
CA ILE A 90 15.94 10.07 -4.40
C ILE A 90 14.53 10.65 -4.42
N ILE A 91 13.96 10.82 -5.60
CA ILE A 91 12.58 11.26 -5.80
C ILE A 91 11.75 10.05 -6.21
N LEU A 92 10.72 9.73 -5.44
CA LEU A 92 9.71 8.75 -5.80
C LEU A 92 8.55 9.42 -6.53
N GLU A 93 8.12 8.78 -7.61
CA GLU A 93 6.96 9.18 -8.39
C GLU A 93 5.72 8.53 -7.80
N ASN A 94 4.60 9.24 -7.85
CA ASN A 94 3.37 8.71 -7.28
C ASN A 94 2.83 7.54 -8.14
N ASN A 95 2.47 6.42 -7.52
CA ASN A 95 1.80 5.31 -8.19
C ASN A 95 0.46 5.03 -7.53
N PHE A 96 -0.57 5.57 -8.17
CA PHE A 96 -1.93 5.48 -7.69
C PHE A 96 -2.72 4.30 -8.25
N GLU A 97 -2.19 3.60 -9.26
CA GLU A 97 -2.91 2.56 -10.01
C GLU A 97 -2.84 1.17 -9.35
N ALA A 98 -1.94 0.95 -8.39
CA ALA A 98 -1.59 -0.40 -7.94
C ALA A 98 -2.46 -1.03 -6.83
N LEU A 99 -3.70 -0.59 -6.57
CA LEU A 99 -4.55 -1.24 -5.54
C LEU A 99 -5.97 -1.52 -6.03
N ASP A 100 -6.09 -2.40 -7.02
CA ASP A 100 -7.30 -3.21 -7.23
C ASP A 100 -7.35 -4.32 -6.16
N THR A 101 -8.33 -4.22 -5.27
CA THR A 101 -8.57 -5.20 -4.21
C THR A 101 -9.33 -6.41 -4.74
N THR A 102 -8.97 -7.58 -4.22
CA THR A 102 -9.52 -8.89 -4.60
C THR A 102 -11.00 -9.01 -4.24
N VAL A 103 -11.85 -9.42 -5.19
CA VAL A 103 -13.25 -9.76 -4.93
C VAL A 103 -13.32 -11.04 -4.08
N VAL A 104 -13.73 -10.92 -2.82
CA VAL A 104 -14.04 -12.08 -1.98
C VAL A 104 -15.47 -12.52 -2.27
N ILE A 105 -15.62 -13.66 -2.97
CA ILE A 105 -16.91 -14.32 -3.17
C ILE A 105 -17.18 -15.21 -1.96
N ALA A 106 -18.18 -14.87 -1.15
CA ALA A 106 -18.65 -15.72 -0.07
C ALA A 106 -19.89 -16.51 -0.53
N TYR A 107 -19.93 -17.83 -0.26
CA TYR A 107 -21.11 -18.65 -0.48
C TYR A 107 -21.92 -18.74 0.81
N GLY A 108 -23.15 -18.23 0.81
CA GLY A 108 -24.10 -18.39 1.91
C GLY A 108 -25.06 -19.55 1.65
N ASN A 109 -25.20 -20.47 2.61
CA ASN A 109 -26.20 -21.53 2.54
C ASN A 109 -27.53 -21.03 3.14
N ASN A 110 -28.49 -20.68 2.29
CA ASN A 110 -29.83 -20.30 2.73
C ASN A 110 -30.72 -21.55 2.80
N ARG A 111 -31.18 -21.89 4.01
CA ARG A 111 -32.09 -23.02 4.24
C ARG A 111 -33.54 -22.53 4.15
N LYS A 112 -34.24 -22.87 3.07
CA LYS A 112 -35.70 -22.67 2.97
C LYS A 112 -36.39 -24.00 3.23
N ILE A 113 -37.27 -24.02 4.24
CA ILE A 113 -38.15 -25.16 4.51
C ILE A 113 -39.52 -24.80 3.91
N SER A 114 -39.93 -25.51 2.88
CA SER A 114 -41.30 -25.42 2.35
C SER A 114 -42.04 -26.68 2.79
N CYS A 115 -43.10 -26.49 3.57
CA CYS A 115 -43.95 -27.60 4.02
C CYS A 115 -45.34 -27.45 3.39
N GLY A 116 -45.68 -28.40 2.53
CA GLY A 116 -47.04 -28.74 2.11
C GLY A 116 -47.42 -30.10 2.71
N PHE A 117 -47.66 -31.11 1.87
CA PHE A 117 -47.95 -32.49 2.31
C PHE A 117 -46.70 -33.28 2.80
N SER A 118 -45.50 -32.87 2.43
CA SER A 118 -44.23 -33.42 2.94
C SER A 118 -43.21 -32.30 3.05
N CYS A 119 -42.44 -32.25 4.14
CA CYS A 119 -41.39 -31.24 4.28
C CYS A 119 -40.14 -31.68 3.49
N LYS A 120 -39.77 -30.90 2.47
CA LYS A 120 -38.52 -31.09 1.73
C LYS A 120 -37.57 -29.97 2.12
N VAL A 121 -36.38 -30.33 2.59
CA VAL A 121 -35.28 -29.37 2.79
C VAL A 121 -34.68 -29.09 1.42
N ILE A 122 -34.81 -27.84 0.95
CA ILE A 122 -34.18 -27.39 -0.29
C ILE A 122 -32.95 -26.59 0.11
N TYR A 123 -31.78 -27.07 -0.32
CA TYR A 123 -30.54 -26.29 -0.25
C TYR A 123 -30.51 -25.36 -1.45
N THR A 124 -30.72 -24.06 -1.23
CA THR A 124 -30.46 -23.06 -2.27
C THR A 124 -29.11 -22.42 -1.95
N THR A 125 -28.09 -22.75 -2.74
CA THR A 125 -26.83 -22.01 -2.73
C THR A 125 -27.05 -20.70 -3.47
N GLU A 126 -27.44 -19.64 -2.76
CA GLU A 126 -27.50 -18.31 -3.36
C GLU A 126 -26.06 -17.76 -3.42
N LYS A 127 -25.56 -17.57 -4.64
CA LYS A 127 -24.25 -16.95 -4.89
C LYS A 127 -24.35 -15.49 -4.44
N TYR A 128 -23.80 -15.17 -3.28
CA TYR A 128 -23.69 -13.79 -2.83
C TYR A 128 -22.55 -13.12 -3.59
N VAL A 129 -22.90 -12.35 -4.61
CA VAL A 129 -21.98 -11.40 -5.25
C VAL A 129 -22.20 -10.06 -4.53
N PRO A 130 -21.24 -9.58 -3.73
CA PRO A 130 -21.39 -8.26 -3.12
C PRO A 130 -21.58 -7.23 -4.23
N ALA A 131 -22.55 -6.33 -4.05
CA ALA A 131 -22.81 -5.28 -5.04
C ALA A 131 -21.53 -4.48 -5.29
N GLN A 132 -21.22 -4.23 -6.57
CA GLN A 132 -20.04 -3.43 -6.87
C GLN A 132 -20.32 -1.98 -6.53
N THR A 133 -19.27 -1.34 -6.02
CA THR A 133 -19.26 0.08 -5.74
C THR A 133 -18.01 0.66 -6.38
N THR A 134 -18.09 1.89 -6.87
CA THR A 134 -16.94 2.59 -7.44
C THR A 134 -16.77 3.93 -6.75
N LEU A 135 -15.51 4.33 -6.57
CA LEU A 135 -15.15 5.59 -5.94
C LEU A 135 -14.53 6.50 -7.00
N PHE A 136 -15.14 7.66 -7.24
CA PHE A 136 -14.68 8.59 -8.29
C PHE A 136 -14.69 10.04 -7.81
N PRO A 137 -13.69 10.87 -8.16
CA PRO A 137 -12.41 10.47 -8.76
C PRO A 137 -11.54 9.75 -7.71
N ASN A 138 -10.72 8.81 -8.15
CA ASN A 138 -9.73 8.17 -7.29
C ASN A 138 -8.46 7.90 -8.11
N PRO A 139 -7.34 8.61 -7.86
CA PRO A 139 -7.14 9.63 -6.82
C PRO A 139 -7.98 10.89 -6.93
N SER A 140 -8.03 11.66 -5.85
CA SER A 140 -8.69 12.98 -5.80
C SER A 140 -7.75 14.05 -5.23
N ALA A 141 -7.42 15.06 -6.04
CA ALA A 141 -6.66 16.23 -5.61
C ALA A 141 -7.45 17.18 -4.71
N SER A 142 -8.79 17.22 -4.86
CA SER A 142 -9.65 18.00 -3.97
C SER A 142 -9.93 17.29 -2.65
N GLY A 143 -9.61 15.99 -2.55
CA GLY A 143 -9.99 15.13 -1.43
C GLY A 143 -11.49 14.81 -1.39
N ILE A 144 -12.27 15.16 -2.41
CA ILE A 144 -13.70 14.84 -2.51
C ILE A 144 -13.88 13.60 -3.39
N PHE A 145 -14.64 12.64 -2.89
CA PHE A 145 -14.93 11.37 -3.56
C PHE A 145 -16.43 11.13 -3.60
N GLN A 146 -16.93 10.62 -4.73
CA GLN A 146 -18.30 10.15 -4.91
C GLN A 146 -18.31 8.64 -4.93
N LEU A 147 -19.21 8.04 -4.15
CA LEU A 147 -19.44 6.60 -4.15
C LEU A 147 -20.63 6.28 -5.04
N GLN A 148 -20.36 5.66 -6.19
CA GLN A 148 -21.40 5.13 -7.06
C GLN A 148 -21.72 3.69 -6.64
N LEU A 149 -23.01 3.38 -6.59
CA LEU A 149 -23.53 2.08 -6.19
C LEU A 149 -24.20 1.47 -7.42
N GLU A 150 -23.88 0.22 -7.77
CA GLU A 150 -24.53 -0.48 -8.89
C GLU A 150 -25.92 -1.03 -8.53
N SER A 151 -26.29 -0.97 -7.25
CA SER A 151 -27.58 -1.47 -6.74
C SER A 151 -28.24 -0.42 -5.87
N ASP A 152 -29.57 -0.42 -5.87
CA ASP A 152 -30.36 0.49 -5.05
C ASP A 152 -30.34 0.03 -3.60
N PHE A 153 -29.71 0.83 -2.75
CA PHE A 153 -29.68 0.63 -1.30
C PHE A 153 -30.50 1.70 -0.59
N THR A 154 -31.18 1.33 0.49
CA THR A 154 -31.99 2.28 1.27
C THR A 154 -31.15 3.03 2.29
N ASN A 155 -30.26 2.31 2.97
CA ASN A 155 -29.40 2.83 4.02
C ASN A 155 -27.95 2.50 3.71
N LEU A 156 -27.07 3.45 4.00
CA LEU A 156 -25.64 3.30 3.77
C LEU A 156 -24.88 3.92 4.94
N ALA A 157 -23.97 3.18 5.54
CA ALA A 157 -23.00 3.68 6.51
C ALA A 157 -21.60 3.59 5.91
N LEU A 158 -20.87 4.70 5.99
CA LEU A 158 -19.51 4.87 5.50
C LEU A 158 -18.62 5.22 6.68
N ASP A 159 -17.65 4.36 6.98
CA ASP A 159 -16.60 4.61 7.97
C ASP A 159 -15.27 4.72 7.26
N VAL A 160 -14.58 5.85 7.44
CA VAL A 160 -13.29 6.15 6.81
C VAL A 160 -12.20 6.05 7.86
N TYR A 161 -11.17 5.27 7.56
CA TYR A 161 -10.01 5.04 8.41
C TYR A 161 -8.75 5.54 7.71
N ASN A 162 -7.81 6.10 8.47
CA ASN A 162 -6.45 6.31 7.97
C ASN A 162 -5.64 5.00 7.98
N MET A 163 -4.41 5.03 7.46
CA MET A 163 -3.54 3.84 7.41
C MET A 163 -3.09 3.32 8.79
N ASN A 164 -3.23 4.12 9.84
CA ASN A 164 -2.97 3.68 11.22
C ASN A 164 -4.19 2.96 11.83
N GLY A 165 -5.29 2.80 11.09
CA GLY A 165 -6.53 2.18 11.56
C GLY A 165 -7.41 3.11 12.41
N GLN A 166 -7.08 4.39 12.51
CA GLN A 166 -7.90 5.36 13.24
C GLN A 166 -9.07 5.82 12.36
N LEU A 167 -10.28 5.80 12.93
CA LEU A 167 -11.48 6.36 12.32
C LEU A 167 -11.34 7.88 12.16
N VAL A 168 -11.34 8.37 10.93
CA VAL A 168 -11.22 9.80 10.62
C VAL A 168 -12.57 10.45 10.31
N GLN A 169 -13.52 9.68 9.79
CA GLN A 169 -14.86 10.17 9.46
C GLN A 169 -15.86 9.02 9.45
N SER A 170 -17.08 9.26 9.92
CA SER A 170 -18.21 8.34 9.78
C SER A 170 -19.44 9.10 9.28
N LYS A 171 -20.18 8.52 8.34
CA LYS A 171 -21.36 9.15 7.74
C LYS A 171 -22.41 8.11 7.40
N THR A 172 -23.67 8.39 7.74
CA THR A 172 -24.82 7.54 7.41
C THR A 172 -25.76 8.28 6.47
N TYR A 173 -26.32 7.54 5.51
CA TYR A 173 -27.32 7.99 4.56
C TYR A 173 -28.55 7.11 4.74
N SER A 174 -29.72 7.74 4.78
CA SER A 174 -31.01 7.06 4.78
C SER A 174 -31.83 7.62 3.62
N LYS A 175 -32.52 6.74 2.88
CA LYS A 175 -33.29 7.11 1.68
C LYS A 175 -32.41 7.85 0.68
N LEU A 176 -31.43 7.14 0.11
CA LEU A 176 -30.44 7.69 -0.82
C LEU A 176 -31.12 8.42 -1.99
N SER A 177 -31.21 9.74 -1.87
CA SER A 177 -31.76 10.65 -2.88
C SER A 177 -30.67 11.42 -3.62
N LYS A 178 -29.43 11.33 -3.14
CA LYS A 178 -28.23 11.93 -3.73
C LYS A 178 -27.09 10.92 -3.67
N ILE A 179 -26.17 11.01 -4.64
CA ILE A 179 -24.95 10.21 -4.67
C ILE A 179 -24.15 10.47 -3.38
N PRO A 180 -23.81 9.44 -2.59
CA PRO A 180 -23.02 9.59 -1.39
C PRO A 180 -21.64 10.18 -1.67
N GLN A 181 -21.28 11.24 -0.94
CA GLN A 181 -19.98 11.87 -1.05
C GLN A 181 -19.18 11.83 0.26
N ILE A 182 -17.90 11.51 0.12
CA ILE A 182 -16.88 11.53 1.17
C ILE A 182 -15.97 12.72 0.91
N ASP A 183 -15.76 13.54 1.94
CA ASP A 183 -14.96 14.76 1.87
C ASP A 183 -13.78 14.66 2.83
N LEU A 184 -12.62 14.34 2.28
CA LEU A 184 -11.34 14.29 2.99
C LEU A 184 -10.49 15.53 2.71
N SER A 185 -11.05 16.60 2.15
CA SER A 185 -10.31 17.82 1.80
C SER A 185 -9.52 18.42 2.96
N LYS A 186 -9.98 18.22 4.21
CA LYS A 186 -9.33 18.68 5.44
C LYS A 186 -8.35 17.68 6.07
N GLN A 187 -8.31 16.46 5.56
CA GLN A 187 -7.39 15.44 6.07
C GLN A 187 -6.03 15.55 5.38
N PRO A 188 -4.94 15.03 5.97
CA PRO A 188 -3.65 14.97 5.31
C PRO A 188 -3.70 14.26 3.96
N LYS A 189 -2.79 14.63 3.04
CA LYS A 189 -2.55 13.88 1.80
C LYS A 189 -2.20 12.43 2.15
N GLY A 190 -2.69 11.47 1.38
CA GLY A 190 -2.42 10.05 1.62
C GLY A 190 -3.62 9.14 1.39
N MET A 191 -3.50 7.93 1.91
CA MET A 191 -4.41 6.82 1.67
C MET A 191 -5.38 6.61 2.83
N TYR A 192 -6.62 6.27 2.49
CA TYR A 192 -7.70 5.99 3.43
C TYR A 192 -8.45 4.73 3.02
N LEU A 193 -8.98 4.01 4.02
CA LEU A 193 -9.85 2.85 3.81
C LEU A 193 -11.29 3.23 4.17
N ILE A 194 -12.21 2.93 3.28
CA ILE A 194 -13.63 3.22 3.43
C ILE A 194 -14.35 1.89 3.60
N ARG A 195 -14.78 1.62 4.82
CA ARG A 195 -15.70 0.52 5.12
C ARG A 195 -17.11 0.98 4.74
N ILE A 196 -17.78 0.14 3.95
CA ILE A 196 -19.11 0.42 3.42
C ILE A 196 -20.06 -0.64 3.96
N VAL A 197 -21.16 -0.21 4.57
CA VAL A 197 -22.24 -1.09 5.01
C VAL A 197 -23.54 -0.59 4.39
N ALA A 198 -24.15 -1.40 3.55
CA ALA A 198 -25.39 -1.06 2.86
C ALA A 198 -26.53 -1.98 3.33
N ASP A 199 -27.62 -1.40 3.82
CA ASP A 199 -28.78 -2.12 4.38
C ASP A 199 -28.40 -3.22 5.40
N GLY A 200 -27.36 -2.98 6.19
CA GLY A 200 -26.84 -3.90 7.21
C GLY A 200 -25.84 -4.93 6.70
N LEU A 201 -25.60 -5.01 5.39
CA LEU A 201 -24.63 -5.91 4.78
C LEU A 201 -23.31 -5.18 4.49
N PRO A 202 -22.15 -5.72 4.90
CA PRO A 202 -20.87 -5.16 4.53
C PRO A 202 -20.62 -5.34 3.02
N LEU A 203 -20.24 -4.26 2.36
CA LEU A 203 -19.75 -4.28 0.98
C LEU A 203 -18.21 -4.28 0.96
N GLU A 204 -17.64 -4.39 -0.23
CA GLU A 204 -16.19 -4.32 -0.42
C GLU A 204 -15.65 -2.98 0.10
N THR A 205 -14.64 -3.05 0.96
CA THR A 205 -13.91 -1.87 1.44
C THR A 205 -13.22 -1.18 0.26
N LYS A 206 -13.38 0.13 0.14
CA LYS A 206 -12.73 0.92 -0.92
C LYS A 206 -11.55 1.70 -0.40
N LYS A 207 -10.50 1.77 -1.20
CA LYS A 207 -9.36 2.63 -0.94
C LYS A 207 -9.61 4.01 -1.56
N ALA A 208 -9.39 5.09 -0.81
CA ALA A 208 -9.38 6.46 -1.31
C ALA A 208 -7.98 7.04 -1.24
N ILE A 209 -7.55 7.73 -2.30
CA ILE A 209 -6.24 8.39 -2.37
C ILE A 209 -6.45 9.89 -2.53
N ARG A 210 -6.07 10.65 -1.50
CA ARG A 210 -6.07 12.11 -1.53
C ARG A 210 -4.68 12.60 -1.91
N LEU A 211 -4.60 13.36 -3.02
CA LEU A 211 -3.35 13.99 -3.47
C LEU A 211 -3.01 15.24 -2.69
#